data_AF-A0A1S3R1R3-F1
#
_entry.id   AF-A0A1S3R1R3-F1
#
_cell.length_a   1.000
_cell.length_b   1.000
_cell.length_c   1.000
_cell.angle_alpha   90.00
_cell.angle_beta   90.00
_cell.angle_gamma   90.00
#
_symmetry.space_group_name_H-M   'P 1'
#
loop_
_entity.id
_entity.type
_entity.pdbx_description
1 polymer ?
#
loop_
_entity_poly.entity_id
_entity_poly.type
_entity_poly.pdbx_seq_one_letter_code
_entity_poly.pdbx_strand_id
1 'polypeptide(L)'
;IDKESCGDPGTPLYGFQEGSGFLNGNVLRFECQFGFELIGERMITCQNNNQWSANIPMCIFPCFSNFTAAVGTVLSPDYPEGYGNNLNCVWIIISEPGSRIHLAFNDFDLEPPYDFLTVKDGDQ
;
A
#
# COMPACT_ATOMS: atom_id res chain seq x y z
N ILE A 1 -37.09 -9.66 -9.73
CA ILE A 1 -36.71 -8.24 -9.77
C ILE A 1 -35.21 -8.26 -9.52
N ASP A 2 -34.44 -8.08 -10.59
CA ASP A 2 -32.99 -8.21 -10.56
C ASP A 2 -32.39 -7.21 -9.57
N LYS A 3 -31.44 -7.69 -8.77
CA LYS A 3 -30.81 -6.92 -7.69
C LYS A 3 -30.07 -5.73 -8.30
N GLU A 4 -30.60 -4.52 -8.11
CA GLU A 4 -29.96 -3.23 -8.39
C GLU A 4 -28.71 -3.06 -7.50
N SER A 5 -27.62 -3.70 -7.89
CA SER A 5 -26.39 -3.83 -7.10
C SER A 5 -25.18 -3.76 -8.01
N CYS A 6 -24.14 -3.06 -7.56
CA CYS A 6 -22.85 -2.99 -8.24
C CYS A 6 -21.97 -4.23 -7.97
N GLY A 7 -22.38 -5.10 -7.04
CA GLY A 7 -21.55 -6.20 -6.56
C GLY A 7 -20.43 -5.74 -5.63
N ASP A 8 -19.79 -6.71 -4.98
CA ASP A 8 -18.65 -6.46 -4.08
C ASP A 8 -17.41 -6.10 -4.93
N PRO A 9 -16.87 -4.88 -4.81
CA PRO A 9 -15.68 -4.46 -5.56
C PRO A 9 -14.38 -5.03 -4.97
N GLY A 10 -14.44 -5.64 -3.79
CA GLY A 10 -13.29 -6.15 -3.05
C GLY A 10 -12.63 -5.09 -2.16
N THR A 11 -11.59 -5.52 -1.45
CA THR A 11 -10.80 -4.67 -0.54
C THR A 11 -9.37 -4.53 -1.08
N PRO A 12 -8.79 -3.31 -1.07
CA PRO A 12 -7.39 -3.12 -1.46
C PRO A 12 -6.44 -3.98 -0.64
N LEU A 13 -5.40 -4.51 -1.26
CA LEU A 13 -4.30 -5.15 -0.52
C LEU A 13 -3.66 -4.13 0.43
N TYR A 14 -3.41 -4.51 1.68
CA TYR A 14 -3.00 -3.61 2.76
C TYR A 14 -3.95 -2.43 3.02
N GLY A 15 -5.21 -2.56 2.64
CA GLY A 15 -6.26 -1.59 2.92
C GLY A 15 -7.45 -2.20 3.65
N PHE A 16 -8.40 -1.35 3.98
CA PHE A 16 -9.69 -1.73 4.54
C PHE A 16 -10.81 -0.93 3.87
N GLN A 17 -11.96 -1.58 3.74
CA GLN A 17 -13.19 -1.00 3.24
C GLN A 17 -14.15 -0.73 4.40
N GLU A 18 -14.75 0.45 4.41
CA GLU A 18 -15.82 0.86 5.30
C GLU A 18 -17.12 1.07 4.51
N GLY A 19 -18.22 0.54 5.02
CA GLY A 19 -19.55 0.59 4.41
C GLY A 19 -20.19 -0.80 4.29
N SER A 20 -21.52 -0.87 4.43
CA SER A 20 -22.24 -2.14 4.63
C SER A 20 -23.19 -2.51 3.49
N GLY A 21 -23.03 -1.97 2.28
CA GLY A 21 -23.94 -2.24 1.18
C GLY A 21 -23.38 -1.97 -0.22
N PHE A 22 -23.91 -2.71 -1.20
CA PHE A 22 -23.51 -2.68 -2.60
C PHE A 22 -24.66 -2.28 -3.55
N LEU A 23 -25.77 -1.79 -3.00
CA LEU A 23 -26.94 -1.37 -3.77
C LEU A 23 -26.72 0.03 -4.37
N ASN A 24 -27.47 0.35 -5.43
CA ASN A 24 -27.45 1.69 -6.03
C ASN A 24 -27.66 2.78 -4.97
N GLY A 25 -26.79 3.79 -4.98
CA GLY A 25 -26.73 4.88 -4.00
C GLY A 25 -25.85 4.59 -2.77
N ASN A 26 -25.37 3.36 -2.56
CA ASN A 26 -24.42 3.07 -1.48
C ASN A 26 -23.03 3.66 -1.78
N VAL A 27 -22.34 4.05 -0.71
CA VAL A 27 -20.99 4.62 -0.76
C VAL A 27 -20.08 3.75 0.08
N LEU A 28 -18.93 3.40 -0.49
CA LEU A 28 -17.85 2.72 0.20
C LEU A 28 -16.70 3.69 0.39
N ARG A 29 -16.06 3.64 1.55
CA ARG A 29 -14.86 4.40 1.88
C ARG A 29 -13.70 3.42 2.05
N PHE A 30 -12.54 3.79 1.55
CA PHE A 30 -11.32 2.98 1.68
C PHE A 30 -10.25 3.75 2.44
N GLU A 31 -9.46 3.01 3.18
CA GLU A 31 -8.30 3.53 3.90
C GLU A 31 -7.19 2.48 3.86
N CYS A 32 -5.94 2.93 3.98
CA CYS A 32 -4.78 2.07 3.96
C CYS A 32 -4.30 1.76 5.37
N GLN A 33 -3.68 0.59 5.56
CA GLN A 33 -3.00 0.26 6.79
C GLN A 33 -1.87 1.27 7.07
N PHE A 34 -1.47 1.36 8.34
CA PHE A 34 -0.43 2.29 8.76
C PHE A 34 0.87 2.12 7.94
N GLY A 35 1.38 3.22 7.40
CA GLY A 35 2.60 3.26 6.59
C GLY A 35 2.37 3.13 5.07
N PHE A 36 1.15 2.82 4.62
CA PHE A 36 0.81 2.79 3.20
C PHE A 36 0.09 4.07 2.76
N GLU A 37 0.33 4.47 1.50
CA GLU A 37 -0.32 5.60 0.86
C GLU A 37 -1.46 5.15 -0.06
N LEU A 38 -2.60 5.85 0.01
CA LEU A 38 -3.77 5.59 -0.81
C LEU A 38 -3.64 6.28 -2.17
N ILE A 39 -3.60 5.50 -3.24
CA ILE A 39 -3.62 5.98 -4.63
C ILE A 39 -4.97 5.66 -5.27
N GLY A 40 -5.68 6.71 -5.69
CA GLY A 40 -7.01 6.61 -6.31
C GLY A 40 -8.10 7.28 -5.48
N GLU A 41 -9.35 6.87 -5.69
CA GLU A 41 -10.50 7.46 -5.02
C GLU A 41 -10.70 6.87 -3.62
N ARG A 42 -10.68 7.74 -2.60
CA ARG A 42 -10.96 7.34 -1.21
C ARG A 42 -12.39 6.86 -1.01
N MET A 43 -13.32 7.32 -1.84
CA MET A 43 -14.74 6.97 -1.74
C MET A 43 -15.30 6.65 -3.12
N ILE A 44 -16.03 5.55 -3.24
CA ILE A 44 -16.74 5.17 -4.46
C ILE A 44 -18.23 5.02 -4.18
N THR A 45 -19.05 5.33 -5.19
CA THR A 45 -20.51 5.27 -5.09
C THR A 45 -21.07 4.29 -6.11
N CYS A 46 -22.02 3.45 -5.70
CA CYS A 46 -22.73 2.56 -6.60
C CYS A 46 -23.77 3.37 -7.37
N GLN A 47 -23.59 3.51 -8.68
CA GLN A 47 -24.41 4.35 -9.54
C GLN A 47 -25.62 3.58 -10.09
N ASN A 48 -26.65 4.29 -10.55
CA ASN A 48 -27.90 3.69 -11.06
C ASN A 48 -27.75 2.80 -12.30
N ASN A 49 -26.56 2.79 -12.92
CA ASN A 49 -26.20 1.88 -14.01
C ASN A 49 -25.60 0.55 -13.49
N ASN A 50 -25.69 0.28 -12.19
CA ASN A 50 -25.11 -0.87 -11.50
C ASN A 50 -23.58 -0.95 -11.64
N GLN A 51 -22.90 0.20 -11.69
CA GLN A 51 -21.44 0.30 -11.71
C GLN A 51 -20.93 1.23 -10.61
N TRP A 52 -19.76 0.91 -10.05
CA TRP A 52 -19.07 1.80 -9.13
C TRP A 52 -18.52 3.02 -9.86
N SER A 53 -18.54 4.18 -9.20
CA SER A 53 -18.04 5.44 -9.77
C SER A 53 -16.55 5.44 -10.11
N ALA A 54 -15.78 4.55 -9.49
CA ALA A 54 -14.36 4.32 -9.77
C ALA A 54 -13.99 2.89 -9.32
N ASN A 55 -12.80 2.44 -9.71
CA ASN A 55 -12.19 1.22 -9.18
C ASN A 55 -11.76 1.42 -7.72
N ILE A 56 -11.57 0.32 -6.99
CA ILE A 56 -10.97 0.38 -5.64
C ILE A 56 -9.56 1.00 -5.72
N PRO A 57 -9.14 1.78 -4.71
CA PRO A 57 -7.81 2.38 -4.70
C PRO A 57 -6.73 1.32 -4.43
N MET A 58 -5.48 1.68 -4.69
CA MET A 58 -4.31 0.88 -4.30
C MET A 58 -3.70 1.46 -3.03
N CYS A 59 -3.21 0.60 -2.15
CA CYS A 59 -2.38 1.00 -1.01
C CYS A 59 -0.94 0.63 -1.34
N ILE A 60 -0.12 1.64 -1.65
CA ILE A 60 1.28 1.44 -2.02
C ILE A 60 2.18 1.78 -0.84
N PHE A 61 3.27 1.04 -0.70
CA PHE A 61 4.29 1.40 0.27
C PHE A 61 5.17 2.52 -0.32
N PRO A 62 5.23 3.71 0.31
CA PRO A 62 5.91 4.85 -0.26
C PRO A 62 7.43 4.66 -0.33
N CYS A 63 8.02 5.00 -1.47
CA CYS A 63 9.45 5.26 -1.55
C CYS A 63 9.77 6.62 -0.91
N PHE A 64 11.00 6.79 -0.41
CA PHE A 64 11.47 8.04 0.20
C PHE A 64 10.82 8.37 1.55
N SER A 65 10.54 7.34 2.36
CA SER A 65 9.92 7.49 3.69
C SER A 65 10.91 7.39 4.85
N ASN A 66 10.57 8.11 5.92
CA ASN A 66 11.29 8.09 7.20
C ASN A 66 10.50 7.27 8.24
N PHE A 67 11.16 6.27 8.82
CA PHE A 67 10.59 5.43 9.87
C PHE A 67 11.18 5.82 11.22
N THR A 68 10.31 6.21 12.15
CA THR A 68 10.68 6.56 13.53
C THR A 68 10.06 5.62 14.57
N ALA A 69 9.19 4.70 14.13
CA ALA A 69 8.61 3.69 15.00
C ALA A 69 9.66 2.67 15.46
N ALA A 70 9.54 2.18 16.69
CA ALA A 70 10.48 1.21 17.26
C ALA A 70 10.49 -0.14 16.53
N VAL A 71 9.40 -0.48 15.83
CA VAL A 71 9.24 -1.70 15.02
C VAL A 71 8.43 -1.34 13.77
N GLY A 72 8.75 -1.97 12.66
CA GLY A 72 8.01 -1.82 11.41
C GLY A 72 8.49 -2.80 10.33
N THR A 73 7.90 -2.66 9.15
CA THR A 73 8.26 -3.43 7.96
C THR A 73 8.49 -2.45 6.82
N VAL A 74 9.52 -2.71 6.01
CA VAL A 74 9.81 -1.99 4.77
C VAL A 74 9.57 -2.96 3.63
N LEU A 75 8.82 -2.52 2.63
CA LEU A 75 8.49 -3.31 1.44
C LEU A 75 8.93 -2.54 0.19
N SER A 76 9.28 -3.25 -0.88
CA SER A 76 9.35 -2.64 -2.20
C SER A 76 7.96 -2.14 -2.60
N PRO A 77 7.86 -1.12 -3.47
CA PRO A 77 6.60 -0.79 -4.12
C PRO A 77 5.99 -2.06 -4.75
N ASP A 78 4.67 -2.17 -4.63
CA ASP A 78 3.85 -3.25 -5.19
C ASP A 78 4.04 -4.66 -4.60
N TYR A 79 4.92 -4.86 -3.60
CA TYR A 79 5.07 -6.15 -2.91
C TYR A 79 3.70 -6.68 -2.41
N PRO A 80 3.34 -7.96 -2.66
CA PRO A 80 4.20 -9.08 -3.05
C PRO A 80 4.36 -9.26 -4.57
N GLU A 81 3.74 -8.39 -5.38
CA GLU A 81 4.02 -8.36 -6.81
C GLU A 81 5.45 -7.86 -7.05
N GLY A 82 5.95 -8.09 -8.27
CA GLY A 82 7.28 -7.63 -8.66
C GLY A 82 7.37 -6.10 -8.56
N TYR A 83 8.50 -5.62 -8.04
CA TYR A 83 8.77 -4.18 -7.98
C TYR A 83 8.87 -3.59 -9.40
N GLY A 84 8.49 -2.32 -9.53
CA GLY A 84 8.53 -1.62 -10.82
C GLY A 84 9.95 -1.41 -11.37
N ASN A 85 10.04 -1.25 -12.69
CA ASN A 85 11.32 -0.92 -13.35
C ASN A 85 11.78 0.51 -13.01
N ASN A 86 13.10 0.73 -13.02
CA ASN A 86 13.73 2.05 -12.86
C ASN A 86 13.39 2.76 -11.54
N LEU A 87 13.08 1.99 -10.49
CA LEU A 87 12.87 2.52 -9.16
C LEU A 87 14.21 2.87 -8.50
N ASN A 88 14.24 4.00 -7.80
CA ASN A 88 15.37 4.42 -6.97
C ASN A 88 14.84 4.78 -5.58
N CYS A 89 14.55 3.77 -4.76
CA CYS A 89 13.89 3.99 -3.48
C CYS A 89 14.91 4.13 -2.35
N VAL A 90 14.70 5.13 -1.50
CA VAL A 90 15.48 5.36 -0.28
C VAL A 90 14.53 5.31 0.91
N TRP A 91 14.91 4.60 1.96
CA TRP A 91 14.16 4.57 3.22
C TRP A 91 15.12 4.86 4.36
N ILE A 92 14.73 5.75 5.26
CA ILE A 92 15.56 6.17 6.40
C ILE A 92 14.93 5.65 7.68
N ILE A 93 15.66 4.84 8.44
CA ILE A 93 15.21 4.35 9.74
C ILE A 93 15.93 5.16 10.82
N ILE A 94 15.17 5.90 11.60
CA ILE A 94 15.66 6.81 12.65
C ILE A 94 15.32 6.17 14.00
N SER A 95 16.34 5.99 14.85
CA SER A 95 16.17 5.42 16.20
C SER A 95 16.76 6.34 17.27
N GLU A 96 16.31 6.16 18.51
CA GLU A 96 16.84 6.93 19.64
C GLU A 96 18.32 6.60 19.93
N PRO A 97 19.14 7.57 20.37
CA PRO A 97 20.54 7.32 20.70
C PRO A 97 20.75 6.16 21.68
N GLY A 98 21.69 5.26 21.36
CA GLY A 98 21.98 4.06 22.15
C GLY A 98 21.12 2.84 21.79
N SER A 99 20.10 3.01 20.94
CA SER A 99 19.36 1.91 20.34
C SER A 99 20.18 1.19 19.27
N ARG A 100 19.75 -0.02 18.89
CA ARG A 100 20.32 -0.78 17.78
C ARG A 100 19.20 -1.21 16.86
N ILE A 101 19.36 -0.97 15.56
CA ILE A 101 18.41 -1.42 14.54
C ILE A 101 18.76 -2.87 14.19
N HIS A 102 17.77 -3.75 14.30
CA HIS A 102 17.87 -5.13 13.84
C HIS A 102 17.07 -5.27 12.54
N LEU A 103 17.75 -5.62 11.44
CA LEU A 103 17.12 -5.83 10.14
C LEU A 103 17.00 -7.33 9.88
N ALA A 104 15.84 -7.75 9.38
CA ALA A 104 15.59 -9.10 8.92
C ALA A 104 14.97 -9.05 7.52
N PHE A 105 15.60 -9.77 6.58
CA PHE A 105 15.11 -9.93 5.22
C PHE A 105 14.32 -11.24 5.15
N ASN A 106 12.99 -11.13 5.22
CA ASN A 106 12.11 -12.30 5.25
C ASN A 106 11.76 -12.82 3.85
N ASP A 107 11.76 -11.93 2.86
CA ASP A 107 11.53 -12.22 1.45
C ASP A 107 12.42 -11.28 0.63
N PHE A 108 13.16 -11.81 -0.34
CA PHE A 108 14.20 -11.07 -1.04
C PHE A 108 14.44 -11.63 -2.45
N ASP A 109 13.98 -10.87 -3.45
CA ASP A 109 14.17 -11.17 -4.87
C ASP A 109 14.48 -9.86 -5.62
N LEU A 110 15.56 -9.85 -6.38
CA LEU A 110 16.04 -8.72 -7.19
C LEU A 110 16.62 -9.24 -8.50
N GLU A 111 16.47 -8.48 -9.58
CA GLU A 111 16.96 -8.80 -10.93
C GLU A 111 18.49 -8.64 -11.05
N PRO A 112 19.28 -9.73 -11.12
CA PRO A 112 20.72 -9.62 -11.26
C PRO A 112 21.11 -9.51 -12.75
N PRO A 113 22.09 -8.68 -13.13
CA PRO A 113 22.94 -7.82 -12.31
C PRO A 113 22.47 -6.35 -12.29
N TYR A 114 21.18 -6.09 -12.48
CA TYR A 114 20.67 -4.74 -12.75
C TYR A 114 20.23 -4.02 -11.48
N ASP A 115 19.63 -4.76 -10.54
CA ASP A 115 19.03 -4.20 -9.32
C ASP A 115 19.76 -4.63 -8.05
N PHE A 116 19.79 -3.73 -7.07
CA PHE A 116 20.55 -3.91 -5.84
C PHE A 116 19.84 -3.25 -4.66
N LEU A 117 19.90 -3.91 -3.49
CA LEU A 117 19.62 -3.27 -2.21
C LEU A 117 20.93 -2.93 -1.50
N THR A 118 21.06 -1.69 -1.06
CA THR A 118 22.20 -1.25 -0.23
C THR A 118 21.70 -0.83 1.14
N VAL A 119 22.30 -1.39 2.19
CA VAL A 119 22.07 -0.96 3.58
C VAL A 119 23.27 -0.16 4.05
N LYS A 120 23.01 1.03 4.60
CA LYS A 120 24.03 1.94 5.10
C LYS A 120 23.68 2.43 6.51
N ASP A 121 24.71 2.61 7.34
CA ASP A 121 24.60 3.20 8.67
C ASP A 121 25.32 4.57 8.66
N GLY A 122 24.58 5.65 8.94
CA GLY A 122 25.07 7.04 8.90
C GLY A 122 24.91 7.74 7.53
N ASP A 123 25.37 8.99 7.48
CA ASP A 123 25.14 9.92 6.35
C ASP A 123 26.14 9.79 5.16
N GLN A 124 26.66 8.58 4.84
CA GLN A 124 27.65 8.39 3.76
C GLN A 124 27.20 7.42 2.65
#